data_AF-D1YVC1-F1
#
_entry.id   AF-D1YVC1-F1
#
_cell.length_a   1.000
_cell.length_b   1.000
_cell.length_c   1.000
_cell.angle_alpha   90.00
_cell.angle_beta   90.00
_cell.angle_gamma   90.00
#
_symmetry.space_group_name_H-M   'P 1'
#
loop_
_entity.id
_entity.type
_entity.pdbx_description
1 polymer ?
#
loop_
_entity_poly.entity_id
_entity_poly.type
_entity_poly.pdbx_seq_one_letter_code
_entity_poly.pdbx_strand_id
1 'polypeptide(L)'
;MSYVPKAYRDIADAILSQIASGVVEQKFTYLPDGGVYTLSYPEEKTVVKVEGSLNGYPHVFTKDVDYLVSDHTLKWLQGSKPDGNTPFTVYHLAGTPVDITDVNPGSVVRTIIESIAVEMGFLYTQMEAVYESSFIDTATEQALDLVVAMLGVTRKPAEHATGDVTFGRSGEPKLLSVPNEAIVFDGKDAHALKNGMVKSVKSIEGQANGTAVQFAEGTDFRLESDRIVWLQPGKRPDKSSVFYVNYSYYEKIIIPKDSEVSTYSRNSENIRSFKTIREALLTKNSAGKWEIIVPVVATVPGRAGNVFSGSISMMPTAIPGVDYVVNKSDIMGGAEVEGDEELRDRAKRAMERAGKATTRALQLAVQAVEGVTGEVVVIDQPDGVPGIIQVIATGGDREEIENAIEETRSAGIRVELKRPVSVPLDVRLMVYTAAGAEIEAVRQGVDQAVRKYFASLEIGDDVIISRIIEAAVSVSGVKDVREVTINDKAENVRIKRDEKGDCRLLELFMEA
;
A
#
# COMPACT_ATOMS: atom_id res chain seq x y z
N MET A 1 -21.49 21.24 15.13
CA MET A 1 -22.67 20.63 15.76
C MET A 1 -22.58 19.13 15.50
N SER A 2 -22.65 18.29 16.53
CA SER A 2 -22.73 16.83 16.38
C SER A 2 -24.15 16.45 15.98
N TYR A 3 -24.29 15.61 14.97
CA TYR A 3 -25.59 15.06 14.60
C TYR A 3 -26.01 13.99 15.62
N VAL A 4 -27.27 14.02 16.05
CA VAL A 4 -27.85 13.01 16.95
C VAL A 4 -29.17 12.55 16.33
N PRO A 5 -29.31 11.27 15.96
CA PRO A 5 -30.55 10.75 15.40
C PRO A 5 -31.66 10.77 16.46
N LYS A 6 -32.90 11.02 16.02
CA LYS A 6 -34.07 10.86 16.89
C LYS A 6 -34.71 9.51 16.66
N ALA A 7 -34.98 8.77 17.73
CA ALA A 7 -35.69 7.50 17.63
C ALA A 7 -37.17 7.74 17.27
N TYR A 8 -37.79 6.78 16.59
CA TYR A 8 -39.19 6.91 16.17
C TYR A 8 -40.13 7.20 17.35
N ARG A 9 -39.86 6.61 18.53
CA ARG A 9 -40.68 6.81 19.74
C ARG A 9 -40.62 8.25 20.21
N ASP A 10 -39.42 8.82 20.31
CA ASP A 10 -39.25 10.22 20.68
C ASP A 10 -39.94 11.16 19.67
N ILE A 11 -39.93 10.82 18.39
CA ILE A 11 -40.62 11.58 17.34
C ILE A 11 -42.14 11.47 17.50
N ALA A 12 -42.66 10.25 17.66
CA ALA A 12 -44.09 10.01 17.82
C ALA A 12 -44.63 10.67 19.08
N ASP A 13 -43.96 10.50 20.22
CA ASP A 13 -44.35 11.07 21.51
C ASP A 13 -44.31 12.60 21.46
N ALA A 14 -43.29 13.20 20.83
CA ALA A 14 -43.22 14.64 20.66
C ALA A 14 -44.38 15.20 19.80
N ILE A 15 -44.70 14.54 18.68
CA ILE A 15 -45.80 14.97 17.81
C ILE A 15 -47.17 14.78 18.50
N LEU A 16 -47.37 13.65 19.20
CA LEU A 16 -48.61 13.38 19.94
C LEU A 16 -48.80 14.37 21.10
N SER A 17 -47.72 14.69 21.83
CA SER A 17 -47.73 15.69 22.90
C SER A 17 -48.09 17.07 22.37
N GLN A 18 -47.53 17.45 21.21
CA GLN A 18 -47.85 18.71 20.56
C GLN A 18 -49.30 18.78 20.09
N ILE A 19 -49.85 17.70 19.51
CA ILE A 19 -51.24 17.69 19.02
C ILE A 19 -52.24 17.70 20.18
N ALA A 20 -52.03 16.87 21.21
CA ALA A 20 -52.99 16.70 22.30
C ALA A 20 -52.93 17.83 23.34
N SER A 21 -51.72 18.32 23.65
CA SER A 21 -51.51 19.27 24.75
C SER A 21 -51.07 20.66 24.27
N GLY A 22 -50.72 20.82 22.99
CA GLY A 22 -50.07 22.05 22.50
C GLY A 22 -48.65 22.23 23.04
N VAL A 23 -48.06 21.18 23.62
CA VAL A 23 -46.76 21.23 24.31
C VAL A 23 -45.67 20.59 23.46
N VAL A 24 -44.54 21.28 23.33
CA VAL A 24 -43.33 20.82 22.63
C VAL A 24 -42.20 20.67 23.63
N GLU A 25 -41.42 19.61 23.47
CA GLU A 25 -40.28 19.30 24.33
C GLU A 25 -38.96 19.77 23.71
N GLN A 26 -38.10 20.37 24.54
CA GLN A 26 -36.73 20.70 24.19
C GLN A 26 -35.78 20.07 25.21
N LYS A 27 -35.02 19.06 24.78
CA LYS A 27 -34.03 18.35 25.61
C LYS A 27 -32.67 19.03 25.54
N PHE A 28 -32.01 19.14 26.67
CA PHE A 28 -30.65 19.68 26.84
C PHE A 28 -29.82 18.73 27.73
N THR A 29 -28.50 18.85 27.68
CA THR A 29 -27.59 18.17 28.63
C THR A 29 -27.06 19.19 29.62
N TYR A 30 -27.24 18.95 30.92
CA TYR A 30 -26.74 19.83 31.96
C TYR A 30 -25.22 19.71 32.13
N LEU A 31 -24.51 20.84 31.97
CA LEU A 31 -23.07 20.94 32.17
C LEU A 31 -22.76 21.63 33.53
N PRO A 32 -22.04 20.97 34.46
CA PRO A 32 -21.70 21.53 35.78
C PRO A 32 -20.94 22.85 35.74
N ASP A 33 -20.11 23.04 34.71
CA ASP A 33 -19.24 24.21 34.54
C ASP A 33 -19.97 25.46 34.04
N GLY A 34 -21.29 25.37 33.87
CA GLY A 34 -22.15 26.47 33.42
C GLY A 34 -22.38 26.46 31.91
N GLY A 35 -23.53 25.92 31.49
CA GLY A 35 -24.03 26.04 30.12
C GLY A 35 -25.01 27.21 29.97
N VAL A 36 -24.98 27.88 28.81
CA VAL A 36 -26.07 28.76 28.37
C VAL A 36 -27.03 27.92 27.53
N TYR A 37 -28.29 27.80 27.97
CA TYR A 37 -29.29 26.95 27.32
C TYR A 37 -30.26 27.82 26.53
N THR A 38 -30.00 28.01 25.25
CA THR A 38 -30.85 28.82 24.37
C THR A 38 -32.13 28.05 24.02
N LEU A 39 -33.27 28.63 24.37
CA LEU A 39 -34.59 28.06 24.13
C LEU A 39 -35.06 28.41 22.71
N SER A 40 -35.63 27.43 22.02
CA SER A 40 -36.25 27.63 20.70
C SER A 40 -37.58 28.39 20.79
N TYR A 41 -38.23 28.32 21.96
CA TYR A 41 -39.47 29.02 22.29
C TYR A 41 -39.20 29.89 23.54
N PRO A 42 -38.71 31.12 23.34
CA PRO A 42 -38.05 31.93 24.37
C PRO A 42 -39.02 32.64 25.31
N GLU A 43 -40.29 32.71 24.94
CA GLU A 43 -41.30 33.41 25.73
C GLU A 43 -41.51 32.69 27.06
N GLU A 44 -41.23 33.38 28.15
CA GLU A 44 -41.33 32.86 29.51
C GLU A 44 -42.71 32.25 29.84
N LYS A 45 -43.78 32.80 29.25
CA LYS A 45 -45.17 32.32 29.41
C LYS A 45 -45.44 31.00 28.70
N THR A 46 -44.54 30.57 27.82
CA THR A 46 -44.66 29.30 27.11
C THR A 46 -44.10 28.14 27.92
N VAL A 47 -43.19 28.37 28.89
CA VAL A 47 -42.60 27.28 29.66
C VAL A 47 -43.60 26.71 30.66
N VAL A 48 -43.95 25.43 30.48
CA VAL A 48 -44.93 24.69 31.29
C VAL A 48 -44.25 23.94 32.42
N LYS A 49 -43.12 23.29 32.12
CA LYS A 49 -42.43 22.37 33.04
C LYS A 49 -40.96 22.28 32.65
N VAL A 50 -40.08 22.19 33.64
CA VAL A 50 -38.68 21.82 33.45
C VAL A 50 -38.39 20.61 34.35
N GLU A 51 -37.88 19.54 33.79
CA GLU A 51 -37.58 18.31 34.54
C GLU A 51 -36.24 17.70 34.16
N GLY A 52 -35.66 16.92 35.04
CA GLY A 52 -34.38 16.22 34.84
C GLY A 52 -34.08 15.30 36.01
N SER A 53 -32.84 14.85 36.13
CA SER A 53 -32.43 13.98 37.25
C SER A 53 -31.80 14.80 38.38
N LEU A 54 -32.19 14.55 39.62
CA LEU A 54 -31.57 15.08 40.82
C LEU A 54 -31.27 13.91 41.77
N ASN A 55 -30.00 13.70 42.11
CA ASN A 55 -29.51 12.57 42.90
C ASN A 55 -29.94 11.20 42.32
N GLY A 56 -29.98 11.09 40.99
CA GLY A 56 -30.37 9.87 40.28
C GLY A 56 -31.88 9.63 40.17
N TYR A 57 -32.72 10.54 40.66
CA TYR A 57 -34.19 10.43 40.59
C TYR A 57 -34.81 11.54 39.74
N PRO A 58 -35.92 11.28 39.03
CA PRO A 58 -36.65 12.32 38.30
C PRO A 58 -37.11 13.45 39.23
N HIS A 59 -36.87 14.68 38.82
CA HIS A 59 -37.19 15.89 39.58
C HIS A 59 -37.72 16.98 38.66
N VAL A 60 -38.79 17.66 39.08
CA VAL A 60 -39.33 18.83 38.40
C VAL A 60 -38.79 20.07 39.08
N PHE A 61 -38.09 20.90 38.32
CA PHE A 61 -37.45 22.11 38.82
C PHE A 61 -38.44 23.26 38.89
N THR A 62 -38.26 24.10 39.91
CA THR A 62 -39.15 25.22 40.23
C THR A 62 -38.62 26.51 39.62
N LYS A 63 -39.48 27.20 38.89
CA LYS A 63 -39.18 28.52 38.32
C LYS A 63 -38.89 29.55 39.42
N ASP A 64 -37.96 30.46 39.17
CA ASP A 64 -37.51 31.54 40.07
C ASP A 64 -36.82 31.06 41.36
N VAL A 65 -36.67 29.74 41.52
CA VAL A 65 -35.93 29.09 42.62
C VAL A 65 -34.75 28.30 42.06
N ASP A 66 -35.02 27.38 41.14
CA ASP A 66 -34.04 26.48 40.54
C ASP A 66 -33.53 27.01 39.20
N TYR A 67 -34.39 27.66 38.41
CA TYR A 67 -34.02 28.26 37.12
C TYR A 67 -34.78 29.56 36.84
N LEU A 68 -34.20 30.39 35.98
CA LEU A 68 -34.80 31.60 35.43
C LEU A 68 -34.76 31.54 33.90
N VAL A 69 -35.83 32.00 33.25
CA VAL A 69 -35.87 32.17 31.80
C VAL A 69 -35.82 33.66 31.49
N SER A 70 -34.79 34.09 30.77
CA SER A 70 -34.59 35.49 30.41
C SER A 70 -33.80 35.57 29.11
N ASP A 71 -34.16 36.51 28.23
CA ASP A 71 -33.50 36.76 26.95
C ASP A 71 -33.22 35.49 26.13
N HIS A 72 -34.25 34.68 25.91
CA HIS A 72 -34.17 33.43 25.13
C HIS A 72 -33.29 32.35 25.75
N THR A 73 -32.88 32.49 27.02
CA THR A 73 -32.00 31.54 27.70
C THR A 73 -32.60 31.05 29.00
N LEU A 74 -32.43 29.76 29.28
CA LEU A 74 -32.63 29.20 30.61
C LEU A 74 -31.31 29.27 31.37
N LYS A 75 -31.33 29.85 32.55
CA LYS A 75 -30.19 29.96 33.47
C LYS A 75 -30.54 29.24 34.78
N TRP A 76 -29.68 28.32 35.19
CA TRP A 76 -29.81 27.67 36.50
C TRP A 76 -29.40 28.64 37.61
N LEU A 77 -30.21 28.73 38.66
CA LEU A 77 -30.00 29.55 39.84
C LEU A 77 -29.22 28.77 40.92
N GLN A 78 -29.14 29.30 42.14
CA GLN A 78 -28.48 28.60 43.26
C GLN A 78 -29.34 27.49 43.89
N GLY A 79 -30.55 27.26 43.38
CA GLY A 79 -31.43 26.16 43.80
C GLY A 79 -30.95 24.78 43.34
N SER A 80 -31.87 23.82 43.30
CA SER A 80 -31.61 22.47 42.83
C SER A 80 -31.28 22.47 41.33
N LYS A 81 -30.28 21.68 40.94
CA LYS A 81 -29.81 21.59 39.54
C LYS A 81 -29.81 20.12 39.10
N PRO A 82 -29.90 19.84 37.79
CA PRO A 82 -29.75 18.49 37.30
C PRO A 82 -28.39 17.89 37.67
N ASP A 83 -28.32 16.58 37.74
CA ASP A 83 -27.07 15.84 37.93
C ASP A 83 -26.10 16.14 36.78
N GLY A 84 -24.80 16.19 37.07
CA GLY A 84 -23.79 16.54 36.08
C GLY A 84 -23.80 15.62 34.86
N ASN A 85 -23.76 16.20 33.66
CA ASN A 85 -23.81 15.51 32.37
C ASN A 85 -25.08 14.66 32.14
N THR A 86 -26.17 14.97 32.85
CA THR A 86 -27.47 14.32 32.63
C THR A 86 -28.41 15.21 31.82
N PRO A 87 -29.38 14.61 31.09
CA PRO A 87 -30.34 15.39 30.32
C PRO A 87 -31.38 16.07 31.23
N PHE A 88 -31.84 17.24 30.81
CA PHE A 88 -33.05 17.88 31.32
C PHE A 88 -33.93 18.34 30.15
N THR A 89 -35.23 18.39 30.37
CA THR A 89 -36.23 18.70 29.34
C THR A 89 -37.02 19.94 29.74
N VAL A 90 -37.16 20.88 28.80
CA VAL A 90 -38.02 22.06 28.92
C VAL A 90 -39.26 21.84 28.06
N TYR A 91 -40.43 21.97 28.66
CA TYR A 91 -41.72 21.83 28.01
C TYR A 91 -42.30 23.21 27.70
N HIS A 92 -42.64 23.46 26.44
CA HIS A 92 -43.13 24.75 25.94
C HIS A 92 -44.53 24.65 25.32
N LEU A 93 -45.42 25.60 25.59
CA LEU A 93 -46.64 25.80 24.82
C LEU A 93 -46.30 26.40 23.46
N ALA A 94 -46.51 25.63 22.39
CA ALA A 94 -46.24 26.05 21.01
C ALA A 94 -47.52 26.27 20.18
N GLY A 95 -48.71 26.21 20.80
CA GLY A 95 -49.99 26.47 20.14
C GLY A 95 -51.20 26.25 21.05
N THR A 96 -52.41 26.54 20.54
CA THR A 96 -53.66 26.13 21.20
C THR A 96 -53.84 24.63 21.06
N PRO A 97 -54.14 23.90 22.16
CA PRO A 97 -54.47 22.47 22.09
C PRO A 97 -55.57 22.25 21.05
N VAL A 98 -55.37 21.28 20.16
CA VAL A 98 -56.40 20.87 19.20
C VAL A 98 -57.35 19.94 19.95
N ASP A 99 -58.66 19.93 19.64
CA ASP A 99 -59.69 19.07 20.28
C ASP A 99 -59.49 17.55 20.04
N ILE A 100 -58.29 17.13 19.66
CA ILE A 100 -57.92 15.73 19.48
C ILE A 100 -57.46 15.16 20.82
N THR A 101 -58.36 14.43 21.48
CA THR A 101 -58.14 13.92 22.84
C THR A 101 -57.71 12.45 22.91
N ASP A 102 -57.97 11.66 21.87
CA ASP A 102 -57.63 10.23 21.87
C ASP A 102 -56.28 9.97 21.20
N VAL A 103 -55.23 9.91 22.03
CA VAL A 103 -53.84 9.56 21.65
C VAL A 103 -53.43 8.19 22.19
N ASN A 104 -54.39 7.37 22.61
CA ASN A 104 -54.09 6.05 23.16
C ASN A 104 -53.68 5.07 22.05
N PRO A 105 -52.96 3.98 22.40
CA PRO A 105 -52.69 2.88 21.48
C PRO A 105 -53.98 2.37 20.83
N GLY A 106 -54.00 2.27 19.49
CA GLY A 106 -55.17 1.86 18.71
C GLY A 106 -56.05 3.00 18.19
N SER A 107 -55.80 4.25 18.59
CA SER A 107 -56.48 5.41 17.99
C SER A 107 -56.04 5.66 16.54
N VAL A 108 -56.94 6.20 15.72
CA VAL A 108 -56.65 6.54 14.31
C VAL A 108 -55.52 7.57 14.23
N VAL A 109 -55.55 8.58 15.10
CA VAL A 109 -54.53 9.64 15.14
C VAL A 109 -53.17 9.06 15.49
N ARG A 110 -53.06 8.27 16.55
CA ARG A 110 -51.78 7.64 16.91
C ARG A 110 -51.25 6.73 15.81
N THR A 111 -52.11 5.96 15.16
CA THR A 111 -51.70 5.08 14.06
C THR A 111 -51.10 5.87 12.89
N ILE A 112 -51.71 7.01 12.53
CA ILE A 112 -51.19 7.90 11.48
C ILE A 112 -49.85 8.51 11.91
N ILE A 113 -49.76 9.02 13.14
CA ILE A 113 -48.53 9.66 13.65
C ILE A 113 -47.39 8.66 13.79
N GLU A 114 -47.64 7.46 14.30
CA GLU A 114 -46.62 6.40 14.38
C GLU A 114 -46.14 6.00 12.99
N SER A 115 -47.02 5.95 11.98
CA SER A 115 -46.63 5.68 10.59
C SER A 115 -45.70 6.78 10.04
N ILE A 116 -46.02 8.05 10.29
CA ILE A 116 -45.16 9.19 9.90
C ILE A 116 -43.83 9.16 10.68
N ALA A 117 -43.87 8.87 11.98
CA ALA A 117 -42.70 8.85 12.84
C ALA A 117 -41.72 7.74 12.46
N VAL A 118 -42.20 6.60 11.96
CA VAL A 118 -41.35 5.53 11.41
C VAL A 118 -40.58 6.04 10.19
N GLU A 119 -41.25 6.70 9.24
CA GLU A 119 -40.60 7.28 8.05
C GLU A 119 -39.60 8.38 8.43
N MET A 120 -39.97 9.25 9.37
CA MET A 120 -39.04 10.26 9.90
C MET A 120 -37.85 9.61 10.59
N GLY A 121 -38.06 8.57 11.39
CA GLY A 121 -36.98 7.81 12.04
C GLY A 121 -36.01 7.22 11.02
N PHE A 122 -36.54 6.64 9.93
CA PHE A 122 -35.73 6.15 8.82
C PHE A 122 -34.90 7.26 8.17
N LEU A 123 -35.48 8.44 7.95
CA LEU A 123 -34.73 9.60 7.46
C LEU A 123 -33.61 10.02 8.42
N TYR A 124 -33.86 10.01 9.74
CA TYR A 124 -32.80 10.29 10.71
C TYR A 124 -31.65 9.28 10.64
N THR A 125 -31.95 7.99 10.44
CA THR A 125 -30.92 6.95 10.23
C THR A 125 -30.15 7.15 8.92
N GLN A 126 -30.82 7.54 7.83
CA GLN A 126 -30.12 7.86 6.58
C GLN A 126 -29.19 9.06 6.73
N MET A 127 -29.65 10.11 7.40
CA MET A 127 -28.82 11.28 7.68
C MET A 127 -27.63 10.95 8.59
N GLU A 128 -27.79 10.01 9.53
CA GLU A 128 -26.69 9.49 10.35
C GLU A 128 -25.64 8.80 9.48
N ALA A 129 -26.06 7.89 8.59
CA ALA A 129 -25.14 7.22 7.67
C ALA A 129 -24.39 8.21 6.76
N VAL A 130 -25.07 9.27 6.28
CA VAL A 130 -24.43 10.35 5.52
C VAL A 130 -23.43 11.11 6.38
N TYR A 131 -23.77 11.43 7.63
CA TYR A 131 -22.87 12.09 8.56
C TYR A 131 -21.64 11.23 8.83
N GLU A 132 -21.80 9.94 9.12
CA GLU A 132 -20.71 9.00 9.35
C GLU A 132 -19.84 8.80 8.10
N SER A 133 -20.41 8.88 6.89
CA SER A 133 -19.65 8.76 5.64
C SER A 133 -18.64 9.90 5.42
N SER A 134 -18.68 10.96 6.22
CA SER A 134 -17.73 12.07 6.15
C SER A 134 -16.43 11.82 6.92
N PHE A 135 -16.37 10.79 7.78
CA PHE A 135 -15.18 10.50 8.58
C PHE A 135 -14.38 9.33 8.01
N ILE A 136 -13.06 9.51 8.00
CA ILE A 136 -12.11 8.50 7.53
C ILE A 136 -12.15 7.18 8.29
N ASP A 137 -12.76 7.09 9.48
CA ASP A 137 -12.86 5.82 10.23
C ASP A 137 -14.10 5.02 9.86
N THR A 138 -15.18 5.69 9.45
CA THR A 138 -16.50 5.11 9.18
C THR A 138 -16.87 5.09 7.70
N ALA A 139 -16.29 5.96 6.88
CA ALA A 139 -16.56 5.99 5.44
C ALA A 139 -16.16 4.68 4.76
N THR A 140 -16.96 4.26 3.78
CA THR A 140 -16.76 3.08 2.94
C THR A 140 -16.91 3.42 1.45
N GLU A 141 -16.38 2.56 0.59
CA GLU A 141 -16.49 2.62 -0.87
C GLU A 141 -16.18 4.03 -1.43
N GLN A 142 -17.12 4.59 -2.21
CA GLN A 142 -16.99 5.90 -2.84
C GLN A 142 -16.88 7.05 -1.83
N ALA A 143 -17.55 6.94 -0.66
CA ALA A 143 -17.43 7.96 0.36
C ALA A 143 -16.01 8.00 0.93
N LEU A 144 -15.40 6.84 1.16
CA LEU A 144 -14.01 6.75 1.59
C LEU A 144 -13.08 7.38 0.54
N ASP A 145 -13.29 7.05 -0.75
CA ASP A 145 -12.51 7.62 -1.86
C ASP A 145 -12.55 9.15 -1.88
N LEU A 146 -13.72 9.75 -1.65
CA LEU A 146 -13.88 11.20 -1.59
C LEU A 146 -13.19 11.82 -0.36
N VAL A 147 -13.29 11.17 0.80
CA VAL A 147 -12.64 11.64 2.03
C VAL A 147 -11.12 11.60 1.89
N VAL A 148 -10.55 10.50 1.41
CA VAL A 148 -9.09 10.37 1.25
C VAL A 148 -8.54 11.23 0.11
N ALA A 149 -9.35 11.56 -0.90
CA ALA A 149 -8.94 12.45 -1.98
C ALA A 149 -8.60 13.86 -1.47
N MET A 150 -9.21 14.33 -0.37
CA MET A 150 -8.84 15.59 0.28
C MET A 150 -7.39 15.61 0.78
N LEU A 151 -6.82 14.42 1.03
CA LEU A 151 -5.44 14.22 1.46
C LEU A 151 -4.47 13.97 0.28
N GLY A 152 -4.95 14.06 -0.96
CA GLY A 152 -4.17 13.72 -2.15
C GLY A 152 -3.92 12.21 -2.29
N VAL A 153 -4.69 11.38 -1.59
CA VAL A 153 -4.60 9.92 -1.64
C VAL A 153 -5.70 9.41 -2.57
N THR A 154 -5.35 8.58 -3.56
CA THR A 154 -6.31 7.94 -4.46
C THR A 154 -6.19 6.43 -4.36
N ARG A 155 -7.31 5.69 -4.44
CA ARG A 155 -7.32 4.22 -4.42
C ARG A 155 -6.48 3.64 -5.55
N LYS A 156 -5.70 2.61 -5.25
CA LYS A 156 -4.95 1.90 -6.29
C LYS A 156 -5.90 1.06 -7.15
N PRO A 157 -5.89 1.23 -8.48
CA PRO A 157 -6.73 0.43 -9.36
C PRO A 157 -6.25 -1.03 -9.40
N ALA A 158 -7.12 -1.92 -9.87
CA ALA A 158 -6.72 -3.29 -10.17
C ALA A 158 -5.69 -3.30 -11.32
N GLU A 159 -4.69 -4.17 -11.21
CA GLU A 159 -3.60 -4.28 -12.20
C GLU A 159 -3.78 -5.51 -13.08
N HIS A 160 -3.36 -5.40 -14.34
CA HIS A 160 -3.38 -6.51 -15.29
C HIS A 160 -2.11 -7.34 -15.17
N ALA A 161 -2.25 -8.66 -15.19
CA ALA A 161 -1.08 -9.54 -15.29
C ALA A 161 -0.42 -9.36 -16.67
N THR A 162 0.90 -9.20 -16.68
CA THR A 162 1.71 -9.03 -17.90
C THR A 162 2.84 -10.04 -17.93
N GLY A 163 3.18 -10.51 -19.12
CA GLY A 163 4.27 -11.45 -19.29
C GLY A 163 4.47 -11.81 -20.74
N ASP A 164 5.21 -12.88 -20.98
CA ASP A 164 5.63 -13.28 -22.32
C ASP A 164 5.05 -14.63 -22.72
N VAL A 165 4.57 -14.71 -23.96
CA VAL A 165 4.16 -15.99 -24.60
C VAL A 165 5.05 -16.28 -25.79
N THR A 166 5.34 -17.56 -26.00
CA THR A 166 6.06 -18.07 -27.15
C THR A 166 5.05 -18.62 -28.15
N PHE A 167 5.00 -18.03 -29.35
CA PHE A 167 4.32 -18.61 -30.49
C PHE A 167 5.31 -19.45 -31.28
N GLY A 168 4.87 -20.60 -31.78
CA GLY A 168 5.75 -21.52 -32.47
C GLY A 168 5.10 -22.31 -33.59
N ARG A 169 5.95 -22.81 -34.49
CA ARG A 169 5.61 -23.71 -35.59
C ARG A 169 6.49 -24.95 -35.51
N SER A 170 5.89 -26.13 -35.66
CA SER A 170 6.60 -27.41 -35.62
C SER A 170 7.39 -27.69 -36.90
N GLY A 171 6.87 -27.25 -38.04
CA GLY A 171 7.52 -27.35 -39.35
C GLY A 171 8.15 -26.04 -39.83
N GLU A 172 8.92 -26.12 -40.92
CA GLU A 172 9.36 -24.89 -41.60
C GLU A 172 8.16 -24.16 -42.24
N PRO A 173 8.20 -22.82 -42.32
CA PRO A 173 7.24 -22.05 -43.11
C PRO A 173 7.25 -22.49 -44.58
N LYS A 174 6.18 -22.16 -45.30
CA LYS A 174 6.08 -22.46 -46.72
C LYS A 174 7.23 -21.81 -47.48
N LEU A 175 7.89 -22.60 -48.32
CA LEU A 175 8.98 -22.11 -49.17
C LEU A 175 8.39 -21.52 -50.46
N LEU A 176 8.70 -20.26 -50.73
CA LEU A 176 8.36 -19.58 -51.97
C LEU A 176 9.63 -19.39 -52.80
N SER A 177 9.48 -19.34 -54.12
CA SER A 177 10.60 -19.11 -55.04
C SER A 177 10.40 -17.81 -55.78
N VAL A 178 11.48 -17.04 -55.91
CA VAL A 178 11.54 -15.84 -56.77
C VAL A 178 12.40 -16.20 -57.96
N PRO A 179 11.82 -16.28 -59.17
CA PRO A 179 12.60 -16.43 -60.38
C PRO A 179 13.12 -15.06 -60.87
N ASN A 180 14.37 -15.03 -61.32
CA ASN A 180 14.98 -13.94 -62.08
C ASN A 180 14.84 -12.54 -61.46
N GLU A 181 15.13 -12.39 -60.15
CA GLU A 181 15.23 -11.06 -59.56
C GLU A 181 16.42 -10.30 -60.17
N ALA A 182 16.14 -9.21 -60.87
CA ALA A 182 17.15 -8.42 -61.57
C ALA A 182 17.77 -7.37 -60.64
N ILE A 183 19.09 -7.42 -60.47
CA ILE A 183 19.84 -6.51 -59.61
C ILE A 183 20.97 -5.87 -60.42
N VAL A 184 21.08 -4.55 -60.38
CA VAL A 184 22.19 -3.82 -61.01
C VAL A 184 23.41 -3.90 -60.10
N PHE A 185 24.53 -4.36 -60.64
CA PHE A 185 25.80 -4.38 -59.91
C PHE A 185 26.43 -2.98 -59.91
N ASP A 186 26.41 -2.32 -58.75
CA ASP A 186 26.95 -0.97 -58.57
C ASP A 186 28.44 -0.97 -58.15
N GLY A 187 29.06 -2.14 -58.05
CA GLY A 187 30.44 -2.34 -57.61
C GLY A 187 30.59 -2.56 -56.10
N LYS A 188 29.51 -2.56 -55.32
CA LYS A 188 29.57 -2.88 -53.88
C LYS A 188 29.73 -4.37 -53.65
N ASP A 189 30.25 -4.71 -52.46
CA ASP A 189 30.44 -6.11 -52.08
C ASP A 189 29.14 -6.81 -51.67
N ALA A 190 28.05 -6.09 -51.38
CA ALA A 190 26.82 -6.71 -50.86
C ALA A 190 25.53 -6.09 -51.41
N HIS A 191 24.62 -6.94 -51.90
CA HIS A 191 23.35 -6.56 -52.52
C HIS A 191 22.19 -7.25 -51.80
N ALA A 192 21.17 -6.49 -51.39
CA ALA A 192 19.99 -7.04 -50.73
C ALA A 192 18.99 -7.60 -51.74
N LEU A 193 18.36 -8.72 -51.39
CA LEU A 193 17.25 -9.31 -52.13
C LEU A 193 15.93 -8.68 -51.70
N LYS A 194 14.96 -8.58 -52.61
CA LYS A 194 13.67 -7.93 -52.37
C LYS A 194 12.87 -8.59 -51.25
N ASN A 195 12.98 -9.91 -51.12
CA ASN A 195 12.31 -10.68 -50.07
C ASN A 195 13.33 -11.16 -49.03
N GLY A 196 13.08 -10.84 -47.77
CA GLY A 196 13.85 -11.36 -46.63
C GLY A 196 13.54 -12.83 -46.31
N MET A 197 14.21 -13.39 -45.28
CA MET A 197 14.12 -14.81 -44.89
C MET A 197 14.51 -15.78 -46.00
N VAL A 198 15.58 -15.46 -46.72
CA VAL A 198 16.09 -16.28 -47.81
C VAL A 198 16.64 -17.58 -47.23
N LYS A 199 16.13 -18.72 -47.73
CA LYS A 199 16.58 -20.06 -47.34
C LYS A 199 17.83 -20.45 -48.13
N SER A 200 17.78 -20.24 -49.44
CA SER A 200 18.88 -20.60 -50.34
C SER A 200 18.76 -19.87 -51.67
N VAL A 201 19.91 -19.62 -52.29
CA VAL A 201 20.02 -19.15 -53.66
C VAL A 201 20.13 -20.35 -54.58
N LYS A 202 19.28 -20.43 -55.60
CA LYS A 202 19.26 -21.52 -56.59
C LYS A 202 20.28 -21.28 -57.71
N SER A 203 20.31 -20.07 -58.25
CA SER A 203 21.34 -19.65 -59.21
C SER A 203 21.50 -18.13 -59.19
N ILE A 204 22.70 -17.67 -59.51
CA ILE A 204 22.97 -16.28 -59.87
C ILE A 204 23.60 -16.28 -61.25
N GLU A 205 23.00 -15.57 -62.19
CA GLU A 205 23.44 -15.49 -63.58
C GLU A 205 23.70 -14.03 -63.95
N GLY A 206 24.81 -13.76 -64.63
CA GLY A 206 25.16 -12.40 -65.05
C GLY A 206 26.32 -12.42 -66.03
N GLN A 207 26.97 -11.28 -66.21
CA GLN A 207 28.17 -11.16 -67.04
C GLN A 207 29.40 -10.92 -66.17
N ALA A 208 30.50 -11.58 -66.48
CA ALA A 208 31.81 -11.28 -65.91
C ALA A 208 32.83 -11.26 -67.05
N ASN A 209 33.59 -10.17 -67.16
CA ASN A 209 34.51 -9.89 -68.27
C ASN A 209 33.83 -10.02 -69.64
N GLY A 210 32.58 -9.54 -69.77
CA GLY A 210 31.80 -9.56 -71.02
C GLY A 210 31.23 -10.92 -71.43
N THR A 211 31.44 -11.97 -70.62
CA THR A 211 30.91 -13.32 -70.90
C THR A 211 29.82 -13.69 -69.90
N ALA A 212 28.76 -14.34 -70.37
CA ALA A 212 27.72 -14.86 -69.48
C ALA A 212 28.27 -15.95 -68.56
N VAL A 213 28.08 -15.79 -67.25
CA VAL A 213 28.55 -16.71 -66.22
C VAL A 213 27.47 -16.96 -65.19
N GLN A 214 27.47 -18.18 -64.65
CA GLN A 214 26.77 -18.51 -63.42
C GLN A 214 27.76 -18.42 -62.26
N PHE A 215 27.41 -17.68 -61.21
CA PHE A 215 28.26 -17.51 -60.04
C PHE A 215 28.01 -18.65 -59.04
N ALA A 216 29.09 -19.13 -58.40
CA ALA A 216 29.05 -20.24 -57.47
C ALA A 216 29.03 -19.77 -56.00
N GLU A 217 28.10 -20.29 -55.21
CA GLU A 217 28.06 -20.04 -53.76
C GLU A 217 29.28 -20.67 -53.07
N GLY A 218 29.88 -19.96 -52.11
CA GLY A 218 31.11 -20.34 -51.40
C GLY A 218 32.40 -19.94 -52.12
N THR A 219 32.36 -19.70 -53.44
CA THR A 219 33.53 -19.29 -54.23
C THR A 219 33.40 -17.84 -54.70
N ASP A 220 32.29 -17.51 -55.37
CA ASP A 220 32.04 -16.20 -55.97
C ASP A 220 31.20 -15.31 -55.05
N PHE A 221 30.23 -15.90 -54.36
CA PHE A 221 29.38 -15.19 -53.41
C PHE A 221 29.04 -16.07 -52.21
N ARG A 222 28.48 -15.47 -51.16
CA ARG A 222 27.79 -16.17 -50.07
C ARG A 222 26.51 -15.44 -49.71
N LEU A 223 25.51 -16.18 -49.27
CA LEU A 223 24.29 -15.60 -48.72
C LEU A 223 24.51 -15.23 -47.24
N GLU A 224 24.29 -13.96 -46.89
CA GLU A 224 24.18 -13.49 -45.51
C GLU A 224 22.77 -12.95 -45.27
N SER A 225 21.95 -13.71 -44.53
CA SER A 225 20.54 -13.39 -44.26
C SER A 225 19.73 -13.21 -45.55
N ASP A 226 19.57 -11.99 -46.03
CA ASP A 226 18.85 -11.61 -47.24
C ASP A 226 19.74 -10.88 -48.27
N ARG A 227 21.07 -10.98 -48.10
CA ARG A 227 22.04 -10.28 -48.94
C ARG A 227 22.99 -11.25 -49.63
N ILE A 228 23.25 -10.99 -50.91
CA ILE A 228 24.34 -11.61 -51.65
C ILE A 228 25.62 -10.84 -51.35
N VAL A 229 26.61 -11.51 -50.77
CA VAL A 229 27.92 -10.93 -50.48
C VAL A 229 28.96 -11.53 -51.42
N TRP A 230 29.56 -10.70 -52.26
CA TRP A 230 30.56 -11.09 -53.26
C TRP A 230 31.93 -11.32 -52.62
N LEU A 231 32.50 -12.49 -52.83
CA LEU A 231 33.78 -12.92 -52.25
C LEU A 231 34.97 -12.46 -53.11
N GLN A 232 36.15 -12.43 -52.49
CA GLN A 232 37.44 -12.28 -53.20
C GLN A 232 38.33 -13.47 -52.83
N PRO A 233 39.03 -14.11 -53.81
CA PRO A 233 39.23 -13.72 -55.21
C PRO A 233 38.15 -14.22 -56.20
N GLY A 234 36.90 -14.43 -55.75
CA GLY A 234 35.80 -14.93 -56.59
C GLY A 234 35.41 -14.02 -57.77
N LYS A 235 34.71 -14.59 -58.76
CA LYS A 235 34.15 -13.85 -59.90
C LYS A 235 33.06 -12.90 -59.43
N ARG A 236 32.92 -11.75 -60.10
CA ARG A 236 31.90 -10.74 -59.81
C ARG A 236 31.22 -10.29 -61.09
N PRO A 237 29.98 -9.77 -61.01
CA PRO A 237 29.33 -9.17 -62.17
C PRO A 237 30.11 -7.97 -62.69
N ASP A 238 29.98 -7.70 -63.97
CA ASP A 238 30.56 -6.51 -64.60
C ASP A 238 29.94 -5.25 -64.01
N LYS A 239 30.76 -4.21 -63.83
CA LYS A 239 30.28 -2.95 -63.26
C LYS A 239 29.17 -2.36 -64.14
N SER A 240 28.06 -1.97 -63.52
CA SER A 240 26.86 -1.48 -64.20
C SER A 240 26.11 -2.50 -65.06
N SER A 241 26.44 -3.79 -64.97
CA SER A 241 25.63 -4.87 -65.56
C SER A 241 24.51 -5.31 -64.61
N VAL A 242 23.48 -5.95 -65.16
CA VAL A 242 22.43 -6.61 -64.36
C VAL A 242 22.81 -8.07 -64.16
N PHE A 243 22.64 -8.57 -62.94
CA PHE A 243 22.65 -10.01 -62.65
C PHE A 243 21.27 -10.44 -62.14
N TYR A 244 20.91 -11.69 -62.41
CA TYR A 244 19.63 -12.28 -62.09
C TYR A 244 19.82 -13.30 -60.98
N VAL A 245 19.03 -13.18 -59.92
CA VAL A 245 19.05 -14.09 -58.78
C VAL A 245 17.77 -14.92 -58.77
N ASN A 246 17.94 -16.24 -58.84
CA ASN A 246 16.90 -17.22 -58.55
C ASN A 246 17.09 -17.69 -57.12
N TYR A 247 16.12 -17.48 -56.24
CA TYR A 247 16.26 -17.87 -54.84
C TYR A 247 14.95 -18.35 -54.23
N SER A 248 15.05 -18.97 -53.06
CA SER A 248 13.91 -19.40 -52.28
C SER A 248 13.93 -18.77 -50.90
N TYR A 249 12.76 -18.35 -50.42
CA TYR A 249 12.59 -17.67 -49.14
C TYR A 249 11.38 -18.22 -48.40
N TYR A 250 11.41 -18.12 -47.07
CA TYR A 250 10.30 -18.52 -46.23
C TYR A 250 9.20 -17.46 -46.27
N GLU A 251 7.95 -17.90 -46.38
CA GLU A 251 6.78 -17.05 -46.17
C GLU A 251 6.84 -16.38 -44.80
N LYS A 252 6.58 -15.07 -44.76
CA LYS A 252 6.58 -14.28 -43.52
C LYS A 252 5.33 -14.60 -42.71
N ILE A 253 5.51 -15.08 -41.50
CA ILE A 253 4.42 -15.34 -40.55
C ILE A 253 4.47 -14.26 -39.48
N ILE A 254 3.43 -13.45 -39.44
CA ILE A 254 3.31 -12.31 -38.53
C ILE A 254 2.32 -12.70 -37.43
N ILE A 255 2.68 -12.41 -36.18
CA ILE A 255 1.81 -12.44 -35.02
C ILE A 255 1.31 -11.00 -34.85
N PRO A 256 0.04 -10.71 -35.19
CA PRO A 256 -0.48 -9.35 -35.07
C PRO A 256 -0.50 -8.88 -33.61
N LYS A 257 -0.45 -7.56 -33.43
CA LYS A 257 -0.88 -6.93 -32.17
C LYS A 257 -2.35 -7.30 -31.89
N ASP A 258 -2.72 -7.36 -30.62
CA ASP A 258 -4.08 -7.64 -30.13
C ASP A 258 -4.58 -9.05 -30.46
N SER A 259 -3.68 -9.96 -30.85
CA SER A 259 -3.97 -11.38 -31.02
C SER A 259 -4.31 -12.01 -29.67
N GLU A 260 -5.41 -12.76 -29.62
CA GLU A 260 -5.89 -13.37 -28.39
C GLU A 260 -5.29 -14.76 -28.16
N VAL A 261 -4.84 -15.00 -26.93
CA VAL A 261 -4.35 -16.29 -26.45
C VAL A 261 -4.97 -16.59 -25.09
N SER A 262 -5.18 -17.86 -24.76
CA SER A 262 -5.84 -18.22 -23.52
C SER A 262 -5.32 -19.51 -22.90
N THR A 263 -5.66 -19.70 -21.63
CA THR A 263 -5.61 -21.01 -20.99
C THR A 263 -6.70 -21.92 -21.56
N TYR A 264 -6.52 -23.23 -21.36
CA TYR A 264 -7.57 -24.21 -21.65
C TYR A 264 -8.36 -24.52 -20.38
N SER A 265 -9.69 -24.46 -20.46
CA SER A 265 -10.60 -24.92 -19.40
C SER A 265 -11.90 -25.43 -20.00
N ARG A 266 -12.54 -26.39 -19.32
CA ARG A 266 -13.88 -26.89 -19.69
C ARG A 266 -15.00 -25.94 -19.25
N ASN A 267 -14.76 -25.12 -18.23
CA ASN A 267 -15.68 -24.07 -17.80
C ASN A 267 -15.17 -22.73 -18.32
N SER A 268 -16.01 -22.01 -19.07
CA SER A 268 -15.70 -20.70 -19.65
C SER A 268 -15.30 -19.66 -18.61
N GLU A 269 -15.85 -19.71 -17.40
CA GLU A 269 -15.52 -18.77 -16.31
C GLU A 269 -14.08 -18.91 -15.79
N ASN A 270 -13.44 -20.05 -16.06
CA ASN A 270 -12.06 -20.33 -15.65
C ASN A 270 -11.05 -20.07 -16.77
N ILE A 271 -11.50 -19.68 -17.97
CA ILE A 271 -10.62 -19.29 -19.06
C ILE A 271 -9.98 -17.95 -18.70
N ARG A 272 -8.66 -17.87 -18.87
CA ARG A 272 -7.90 -16.63 -18.72
C ARG A 272 -7.38 -16.23 -20.09
N SER A 273 -7.85 -15.07 -20.58
CA SER A 273 -7.51 -14.53 -21.88
C SER A 273 -6.46 -13.42 -21.76
N PHE A 274 -5.60 -13.35 -22.77
CA PHE A 274 -4.55 -12.36 -22.90
C PHE A 274 -4.48 -11.86 -24.33
N LYS A 275 -3.95 -10.65 -24.52
CA LYS A 275 -3.73 -10.04 -25.84
C LYS A 275 -2.27 -9.68 -26.03
N THR A 276 -1.77 -9.87 -27.25
CA THR A 276 -0.41 -9.44 -27.62
C THR A 276 -0.31 -7.90 -27.64
N ILE A 277 0.73 -7.37 -27.02
CA ILE A 277 0.93 -5.91 -26.87
C ILE A 277 1.53 -5.29 -28.15
N ARG A 278 2.22 -6.11 -28.96
CA ARG A 278 2.87 -5.68 -30.20
C ARG A 278 2.84 -6.77 -31.25
N GLU A 279 3.03 -6.36 -32.49
CA GLU A 279 3.29 -7.26 -33.60
C GLU A 279 4.69 -7.90 -33.47
N ALA A 280 4.82 -9.15 -33.92
CA ALA A 280 6.11 -9.84 -34.01
C ALA A 280 6.18 -10.75 -35.25
N LEU A 281 7.39 -10.92 -35.78
CA LEU A 281 7.65 -11.81 -36.92
C LEU A 281 8.23 -13.14 -36.40
N LEU A 282 7.67 -14.27 -36.86
CA LEU A 282 8.17 -15.59 -36.49
C LEU A 282 9.54 -15.83 -37.15
N THR A 283 10.57 -16.09 -36.34
CA THR A 283 11.94 -16.32 -36.81
C THR A 283 12.50 -17.65 -36.30
N LYS A 284 13.58 -18.12 -36.91
CA LYS A 284 14.33 -19.28 -36.41
C LYS A 284 15.19 -18.85 -35.21
N ASN A 285 14.98 -19.47 -34.06
CA ASN A 285 15.74 -19.21 -32.84
C ASN A 285 17.11 -19.92 -32.86
N SER A 286 17.93 -19.68 -31.85
CA SER A 286 19.28 -20.29 -31.70
C SER A 286 19.25 -21.83 -31.62
N ALA A 287 18.13 -22.42 -31.19
CA ALA A 287 17.92 -23.87 -31.16
C ALA A 287 17.39 -24.43 -32.50
N GLY A 288 17.28 -23.60 -33.54
CA GLY A 288 16.81 -24.00 -34.85
C GLY A 288 15.30 -24.18 -34.97
N LYS A 289 14.50 -23.82 -33.96
CA LYS A 289 13.03 -23.87 -33.98
C LYS A 289 12.44 -22.56 -34.46
N TRP A 290 11.29 -22.62 -35.13
CA TRP A 290 10.53 -21.44 -35.52
C TRP A 290 9.66 -20.98 -34.36
N GLU A 291 10.20 -20.07 -33.55
CA GLU A 291 9.54 -19.54 -32.35
C GLU A 291 9.82 -18.04 -32.21
N ILE A 292 8.85 -17.33 -31.64
CA ILE A 292 9.02 -15.92 -31.26
C ILE A 292 8.34 -15.64 -29.93
N ILE A 293 9.01 -14.84 -29.10
CA ILE A 293 8.49 -14.38 -27.82
C ILE A 293 7.78 -13.05 -28.04
N VAL A 294 6.53 -12.96 -27.57
CA VAL A 294 5.67 -11.80 -27.72
C VAL A 294 5.08 -11.44 -26.35
N PRO A 295 5.19 -10.17 -25.91
CA PRO A 295 4.62 -9.74 -24.65
C PRO A 295 3.10 -9.67 -24.75
N VAL A 296 2.43 -10.07 -23.67
CA VAL A 296 0.99 -10.11 -23.54
C VAL A 296 0.52 -9.44 -22.25
N VAL A 297 -0.73 -9.00 -22.26
CA VAL A 297 -1.45 -8.47 -21.12
C VAL A 297 -2.77 -9.20 -20.95
N ALA A 298 -3.13 -9.54 -19.71
CA ALA A 298 -4.42 -10.15 -19.39
C ALA A 298 -5.57 -9.23 -19.82
N THR A 299 -6.67 -9.78 -20.34
CA THR A 299 -7.81 -8.95 -20.77
C THR A 299 -8.61 -8.38 -19.60
N VAL A 300 -8.60 -9.07 -18.45
CA VAL A 300 -9.28 -8.67 -17.22
C VAL A 300 -8.23 -8.39 -16.15
N PRO A 301 -8.29 -7.25 -15.44
CA PRO A 301 -7.39 -6.97 -14.33
C PRO A 301 -7.71 -7.84 -13.12
N GLY A 302 -6.77 -7.97 -12.18
CA GLY A 302 -6.95 -8.77 -10.97
C GLY A 302 -6.05 -10.00 -10.91
N ARG A 303 -6.02 -10.64 -9.73
CA ARG A 303 -5.21 -11.83 -9.44
C ARG A 303 -5.62 -13.04 -10.27
N ALA A 304 -6.86 -13.06 -10.75
CA ALA A 304 -7.37 -14.10 -11.64
C ALA A 304 -6.57 -14.20 -12.96
N GLY A 305 -5.93 -13.11 -13.41
CA GLY A 305 -5.07 -13.10 -14.59
C GLY A 305 -3.69 -13.73 -14.39
N ASN A 306 -3.31 -14.08 -13.16
CA ASN A 306 -2.02 -14.72 -12.88
C ASN A 306 -2.06 -16.19 -13.27
N VAL A 307 -1.08 -16.63 -14.07
CA VAL A 307 -1.00 -18.01 -14.57
C VAL A 307 0.43 -18.52 -14.50
N PHE A 308 0.59 -19.80 -14.13
CA PHE A 308 1.89 -20.46 -14.12
C PHE A 308 2.37 -20.79 -15.53
N SER A 309 3.68 -20.99 -15.68
CA SER A 309 4.30 -21.52 -16.89
C SER A 309 3.53 -22.73 -17.46
N GLY A 310 3.35 -22.75 -18.77
CA GLY A 310 2.64 -23.80 -19.51
C GLY A 310 1.10 -23.71 -19.47
N SER A 311 0.50 -22.75 -18.76
CA SER A 311 -0.95 -22.64 -18.64
C SER A 311 -1.62 -22.14 -19.94
N ILE A 312 -1.00 -21.17 -20.62
CA ILE A 312 -1.48 -20.65 -21.91
C ILE A 312 -1.16 -21.67 -22.98
N SER A 313 -2.18 -22.16 -23.68
CA SER A 313 -2.03 -23.22 -24.70
C SER A 313 -2.99 -23.10 -25.87
N MET A 314 -3.91 -22.12 -25.83
CA MET A 314 -4.98 -21.97 -26.82
C MET A 314 -4.85 -20.65 -27.56
N MET A 315 -5.17 -20.68 -28.85
CA MET A 315 -5.41 -19.50 -29.69
C MET A 315 -6.89 -19.54 -30.12
N PRO A 316 -7.80 -18.84 -29.43
CA PRO A 316 -9.22 -18.84 -29.77
C PRO A 316 -9.47 -18.43 -31.23
N THR A 317 -8.69 -17.46 -31.72
CA THR A 317 -8.60 -17.14 -33.15
C THR A 317 -7.25 -17.63 -33.68
N ALA A 318 -7.28 -18.57 -34.61
CA ALA A 318 -6.06 -19.14 -35.17
C ALA A 318 -5.26 -18.09 -35.96
N ILE A 319 -3.95 -18.03 -35.69
CA ILE A 319 -3.02 -17.18 -36.44
C ILE A 319 -2.44 -18.00 -37.60
N PRO A 320 -2.64 -17.60 -38.87
CA PRO A 320 -2.14 -18.36 -40.01
C PRO A 320 -0.63 -18.64 -39.93
N GLY A 321 -0.24 -19.91 -40.08
CA GLY A 321 1.16 -20.33 -40.05
C GLY A 321 1.72 -20.60 -38.65
N VAL A 322 0.98 -20.34 -37.57
CA VAL A 322 1.38 -20.67 -36.19
C VAL A 322 0.69 -21.94 -35.74
N ASP A 323 1.44 -22.88 -35.14
CA ASP A 323 0.90 -24.18 -34.73
C ASP A 323 0.56 -24.23 -33.24
N TYR A 324 1.32 -23.54 -32.39
CA TYR A 324 1.10 -23.53 -30.94
C TYR A 324 1.48 -22.20 -30.29
N VAL A 325 0.94 -22.00 -29.08
CA VAL A 325 1.33 -20.93 -28.16
C VAL A 325 1.59 -21.52 -26.78
N VAL A 326 2.61 -21.03 -26.08
CA VAL A 326 2.92 -21.43 -24.70
C VAL A 326 3.59 -20.31 -23.92
N ASN A 327 3.22 -20.08 -22.67
CA ASN A 327 4.02 -19.25 -21.77
C ASN A 327 5.13 -20.10 -21.13
N LYS A 328 6.40 -19.77 -21.37
CA LYS A 328 7.54 -20.52 -20.81
C LYS A 328 7.88 -20.11 -19.38
N SER A 329 7.36 -18.98 -18.94
CA SER A 329 7.51 -18.43 -17.59
C SER A 329 6.14 -18.08 -17.03
N ASP A 330 6.10 -17.90 -15.72
CA ASP A 330 4.90 -17.44 -15.02
C ASP A 330 4.52 -16.03 -15.49
N ILE A 331 3.21 -15.78 -15.61
CA ILE A 331 2.65 -14.46 -15.90
C ILE A 331 1.96 -13.99 -14.63
N MET A 332 2.52 -12.93 -14.04
CA MET A 332 2.15 -12.41 -12.72
C MET A 332 1.88 -10.89 -12.82
N GLY A 333 1.68 -10.24 -11.67
CA GLY A 333 1.43 -8.79 -11.60
C GLY A 333 -0.05 -8.41 -11.62
N GLY A 334 -0.95 -9.37 -11.83
CA GLY A 334 -2.38 -9.16 -11.62
C GLY A 334 -2.67 -8.95 -10.13
N ALA A 335 -3.23 -7.79 -9.79
CA ALA A 335 -3.60 -7.43 -8.43
C ALA A 335 -5.04 -6.90 -8.39
N GLU A 336 -5.76 -7.22 -7.32
CA GLU A 336 -7.09 -6.66 -7.09
C GLU A 336 -7.01 -5.16 -6.81
N VAL A 337 -8.15 -4.48 -6.98
CA VAL A 337 -8.31 -3.11 -6.51
C VAL A 337 -8.08 -3.06 -4.99
N GLU A 338 -7.41 -2.00 -4.52
CA GLU A 338 -7.14 -1.80 -3.09
C GLU A 338 -8.45 -1.77 -2.28
N GLY A 339 -8.50 -2.52 -1.18
CA GLY A 339 -9.68 -2.59 -0.31
C GLY A 339 -9.83 -1.36 0.59
N ASP A 340 -11.01 -1.18 1.19
CA ASP A 340 -11.29 -0.01 2.05
C ASP A 340 -10.36 0.07 3.26
N GLU A 341 -10.11 -1.04 3.95
CA GLU A 341 -9.21 -1.08 5.10
C GLU A 341 -7.77 -0.73 4.71
N GLU A 342 -7.28 -1.25 3.58
CA GLU A 342 -5.94 -0.95 3.09
C GLU A 342 -5.81 0.54 2.69
N LEU A 343 -6.82 1.08 2.02
CA LEU A 343 -6.89 2.50 1.67
C LEU A 343 -6.93 3.39 2.92
N ARG A 344 -7.73 3.02 3.91
CA ARG A 344 -7.88 3.74 5.19
C ARG A 344 -6.54 3.82 5.92
N ASP A 345 -5.86 2.69 6.07
CA ASP A 345 -4.54 2.63 6.70
C ASP A 345 -3.51 3.47 5.95
N ARG A 346 -3.50 3.40 4.62
CA ARG A 346 -2.60 4.21 3.80
C ARG A 346 -2.87 5.70 3.92
N ALA A 347 -4.15 6.10 3.99
CA ALA A 347 -4.56 7.49 4.14
C ALA A 347 -4.23 8.05 5.53
N LYS A 348 -4.42 7.27 6.60
CA LYS A 348 -3.98 7.64 7.97
C LYS A 348 -2.47 7.86 8.04
N ARG A 349 -1.69 6.94 7.47
CA ARG A 349 -0.22 7.10 7.37
C ARG A 349 0.16 8.32 6.54
N ALA A 350 -0.62 8.68 5.51
CA ALA A 350 -0.39 9.89 4.74
C ALA A 350 -0.64 11.16 5.57
N MET A 351 -1.69 11.20 6.39
CA MET A 351 -1.92 12.28 7.36
C MET A 351 -0.77 12.38 8.37
N GLU A 352 -0.32 11.26 8.94
CA GLU A 352 0.81 11.25 9.88
C GLU A 352 2.10 11.80 9.24
N ARG A 353 2.39 11.42 8.00
CA ARG A 353 3.53 11.98 7.24
C ARG A 353 3.34 13.44 6.85
N ALA A 354 2.12 13.88 6.61
CA ALA A 354 1.81 15.28 6.29
C ALA A 354 2.04 16.21 7.50
N GLY A 355 1.96 15.67 8.71
CA GLY A 355 2.36 16.36 9.93
C GLY A 355 3.87 16.62 9.95
N LYS A 356 4.36 17.62 9.22
CA LYS A 356 5.73 18.13 9.35
C LYS A 356 5.89 18.87 10.68
N ALA A 357 7.10 19.31 11.01
CA ALA A 357 7.34 20.22 12.13
C ALA A 357 7.06 19.66 13.54
N THR A 358 7.06 18.33 13.74
CA THR A 358 6.97 17.69 15.07
C THR A 358 8.15 16.77 15.33
N THR A 359 8.46 16.49 16.61
CA THR A 359 9.52 15.54 17.00
C THR A 359 9.26 14.14 16.45
N ARG A 360 8.00 13.69 16.45
CA ARG A 360 7.59 12.39 15.90
C ARG A 360 7.78 12.31 14.38
N ALA A 361 7.47 13.39 13.65
CA ALA A 361 7.68 13.44 12.22
C ALA A 361 9.16 13.33 11.85
N LEU A 362 10.03 14.08 12.57
CA LEU A 362 11.47 13.98 12.40
C LEU A 362 11.99 12.57 12.71
N GLN A 363 11.49 11.94 13.78
CA GLN A 363 11.84 10.57 14.13
C GLN A 363 11.50 9.60 13.00
N LEU A 364 10.25 9.63 12.50
CA LEU A 364 9.77 8.73 11.45
C LEU A 364 10.46 8.97 10.11
N ALA A 365 10.70 10.23 9.74
CA ALA A 365 11.38 10.59 8.50
C ALA A 365 12.80 10.04 8.46
N VAL A 366 13.54 10.18 9.58
CA VAL A 366 14.91 9.68 9.68
C VAL A 366 14.94 8.15 9.76
N GLN A 367 13.98 7.53 10.46
CA GLN A 367 13.92 6.08 10.58
C GLN A 367 13.54 5.37 9.27
N ALA A 368 12.92 6.08 8.32
CA ALA A 368 12.60 5.57 7.00
C ALA A 368 13.79 5.57 6.02
N VAL A 369 14.91 6.21 6.37
CA VAL A 369 16.11 6.26 5.52
C VAL A 369 16.79 4.89 5.49
N GLU A 370 17.18 4.44 4.30
CA GLU A 370 17.81 3.13 4.11
C GLU A 370 19.12 3.02 4.91
N GLY A 371 19.31 1.87 5.56
CA GLY A 371 20.50 1.62 6.39
C GLY A 371 20.45 2.23 7.79
N VAL A 372 19.46 3.05 8.14
CA VAL A 372 19.21 3.43 9.55
C VAL A 372 18.72 2.21 10.32
N THR A 373 19.31 1.98 11.49
CA THR A 373 19.04 0.80 12.33
C THR A 373 18.77 1.22 13.77
N GLY A 374 17.94 0.44 14.46
CA GLY A 374 17.48 0.75 15.82
C GLY A 374 16.49 1.92 15.88
N GLU A 375 16.20 2.38 17.09
CA GLU A 375 15.36 3.56 17.31
C GLU A 375 16.14 4.86 17.07
N VAL A 376 15.51 5.80 16.37
CA VAL A 376 16.00 7.18 16.24
C VAL A 376 15.53 7.98 17.45
N VAL A 377 16.46 8.65 18.13
CA VAL A 377 16.14 9.48 19.29
C VAL A 377 16.07 10.95 18.87
N VAL A 378 15.00 11.64 19.25
CA VAL A 378 14.80 13.07 18.99
C VAL A 378 14.65 13.80 20.32
N ILE A 379 15.55 14.75 20.59
CA ILE A 379 15.56 15.55 21.80
C ILE A 379 15.20 16.99 21.43
N ASP A 380 14.08 17.47 21.97
CA ASP A 380 13.68 18.86 21.85
C ASP A 380 14.39 19.72 22.90
N GLN A 381 14.89 20.88 22.49
CA GLN A 381 15.63 21.82 23.32
C GLN A 381 16.78 21.13 24.08
N PRO A 382 17.77 20.54 23.38
CA PRO A 382 18.95 20.01 24.04
C PRO A 382 19.59 21.12 24.89
N ASP A 383 20.00 20.78 26.11
CA ASP A 383 20.54 21.72 27.10
C ASP A 383 19.61 22.89 27.47
N GLY A 384 18.30 22.76 27.19
CA GLY A 384 17.29 23.77 27.45
C GLY A 384 17.34 24.97 26.49
N VAL A 385 18.00 24.83 25.33
CA VAL A 385 18.11 25.90 24.33
C VAL A 385 16.93 25.84 23.35
N PRO A 386 16.02 26.83 23.35
CA PRO A 386 14.90 26.86 22.42
C PRO A 386 15.37 27.00 20.96
N GLY A 387 14.65 26.36 20.03
CA GLY A 387 14.93 26.45 18.60
C GLY A 387 15.98 25.48 18.08
N ILE A 388 16.52 24.60 18.92
CA ILE A 388 17.41 23.50 18.54
C ILE A 388 16.70 22.16 18.80
N ILE A 389 16.81 21.24 17.84
CA ILE A 389 16.43 19.84 18.01
C ILE A 389 17.65 19.00 17.73
N GLN A 390 17.92 18.00 18.57
CA GLN A 390 18.98 17.03 18.35
C GLN A 390 18.40 15.70 17.90
N VAL A 391 18.90 15.17 16.80
CA VAL A 391 18.52 13.87 16.24
C VAL A 391 19.70 12.93 16.34
N ILE A 392 19.49 11.76 16.94
CA ILE A 392 20.53 10.74 17.12
C ILE A 392 20.08 9.47 16.40
N ALA A 393 20.87 9.05 15.42
CA ALA A 393 20.57 7.89 14.59
C ALA A 393 21.80 6.97 14.42
N THR A 394 21.58 5.67 14.35
CA THR A 394 22.60 4.65 14.10
C THR A 394 22.50 4.14 12.66
N GLY A 395 23.61 4.07 11.93
CA GLY A 395 23.61 3.64 10.52
C GLY A 395 23.01 4.67 9.55
N GLY A 396 22.84 4.29 8.30
CA GLY A 396 22.32 5.12 7.22
C GLY A 396 23.31 6.16 6.70
N ASP A 397 23.15 6.57 5.44
CA ASP A 397 23.96 7.62 4.85
C ASP A 397 23.65 8.98 5.48
N ARG A 398 24.69 9.80 5.70
CA ARG A 398 24.54 11.08 6.40
C ARG A 398 23.74 12.09 5.58
N GLU A 399 23.98 12.15 4.27
CA GLU A 399 23.35 13.12 3.37
C GLU A 399 21.87 12.80 3.19
N GLU A 400 21.53 11.52 3.04
CA GLU A 400 20.13 11.08 2.97
C GLU A 400 19.34 11.42 4.24
N ILE A 401 19.96 11.23 5.42
CA ILE A 401 19.35 11.61 6.71
C ILE A 401 19.19 13.13 6.81
N GLU A 402 20.20 13.90 6.44
CA GLU A 402 20.14 15.37 6.47
C GLU A 402 19.04 15.90 5.54
N ASN A 403 18.86 15.30 4.36
CA ASN A 403 17.77 15.64 3.44
C ASN A 403 16.39 15.32 4.04
N ALA A 404 16.21 14.13 4.63
CA ALA A 404 14.95 13.76 5.29
C ALA A 404 14.59 14.71 6.45
N ILE A 405 15.60 15.16 7.21
CA ILE A 405 15.44 16.16 8.27
C ILE A 405 15.02 17.51 7.68
N GLU A 406 15.69 17.99 6.63
CA GLU A 406 15.41 19.28 5.99
C GLU A 406 13.98 19.34 5.44
N GLU A 407 13.52 18.27 4.80
CA GLU A 407 12.16 18.19 4.26
C GLU A 407 11.08 18.20 5.35
N THR A 408 11.43 17.82 6.58
CA THR A 408 10.49 17.58 7.68
C THR A 408 10.49 18.69 8.73
N ARG A 409 11.62 19.35 8.96
CA ARG A 409 11.77 20.38 10.01
C ARG A 409 11.01 21.67 9.68
N SER A 410 10.66 22.43 10.71
CA SER A 410 10.11 23.79 10.56
C SER A 410 11.20 24.78 10.16
N ALA A 411 10.81 25.80 9.40
CA ALA A 411 11.65 26.97 9.22
C ALA A 411 11.97 27.61 10.59
N GLY A 412 13.24 28.02 10.78
CA GLY A 412 13.71 28.62 12.04
C GLY A 412 14.15 27.64 13.13
N ILE A 413 13.92 26.33 12.98
CA ILE A 413 14.47 25.31 13.88
C ILE A 413 15.79 24.78 13.31
N ARG A 414 16.85 24.78 14.12
CA ARG A 414 18.14 24.16 13.80
C ARG A 414 18.13 22.72 14.26
N VAL A 415 18.33 21.78 13.35
CA VAL A 415 18.44 20.36 13.68
C VAL A 415 19.91 19.95 13.68
N GLU A 416 20.35 19.31 14.77
CA GLU A 416 21.70 18.76 14.92
C GLU A 416 21.66 17.24 14.81
N LEU A 417 22.20 16.71 13.70
CA LEU A 417 22.37 15.27 13.52
C LEU A 417 23.64 14.79 14.24
N LYS A 418 23.47 13.88 15.20
CA LYS A 418 24.54 13.19 15.93
C LYS A 418 24.47 11.68 15.76
N ARG A 419 25.60 11.02 16.04
CA ARG A 419 25.69 9.56 16.22
C ARG A 419 25.73 9.26 17.72
N PRO A 420 25.20 8.12 18.19
CA PRO A 420 25.24 7.78 19.60
C PRO A 420 26.68 7.65 20.08
N VAL A 421 26.95 8.14 21.28
CA VAL A 421 28.26 7.99 21.91
C VAL A 421 28.36 6.56 22.44
N SER A 422 29.30 5.78 21.90
CA SER A 422 29.54 4.41 22.39
C SER A 422 30.21 4.47 23.77
N VAL A 423 29.56 3.86 24.77
CA VAL A 423 30.09 3.69 26.12
C VAL A 423 30.71 2.30 26.18
N PRO A 424 32.05 2.17 26.16
CA PRO A 424 32.70 0.87 26.22
C PRO A 424 32.54 0.26 27.61
N LEU A 425 32.02 -0.96 27.65
CA LEU A 425 31.78 -1.74 28.85
C LEU A 425 32.57 -3.05 28.80
N ASP A 426 33.36 -3.29 29.84
CA ASP A 426 34.09 -4.54 30.04
C ASP A 426 33.25 -5.44 30.94
N VAL A 427 32.83 -6.57 30.41
CA VAL A 427 31.97 -7.53 31.13
C VAL A 427 32.81 -8.74 31.51
N ARG A 428 32.78 -9.11 32.78
CA ARG A 428 33.37 -10.34 33.29
C ARG A 428 32.28 -11.23 33.86
N LEU A 429 32.32 -12.53 33.56
CA LEU A 429 31.43 -13.51 34.17
C LEU A 429 32.10 -14.86 34.36
N MET A 430 31.68 -15.58 35.41
CA MET A 430 32.08 -16.94 35.71
C MET A 430 30.94 -17.90 35.33
N VAL A 431 31.19 -18.81 34.40
CA VAL A 431 30.21 -19.73 33.82
C VAL A 431 30.51 -21.15 34.29
N TYR A 432 29.53 -21.75 34.96
CA TYR A 432 29.56 -23.16 35.35
C TYR A 432 28.86 -24.00 34.29
N THR A 433 29.55 -24.99 33.76
CA THR A 433 29.01 -25.86 32.72
C THR A 433 28.30 -27.09 33.30
N ALA A 434 27.39 -27.69 32.53
CA ALA A 434 26.79 -28.96 32.90
C ALA A 434 27.77 -30.12 32.65
N ALA A 435 27.67 -31.19 33.44
CA ALA A 435 28.54 -32.35 33.29
C ALA A 435 28.43 -32.96 31.88
N GLY A 436 29.56 -33.08 31.18
CA GLY A 436 29.63 -33.60 29.81
C GLY A 436 29.40 -32.56 28.70
N ALA A 437 29.26 -31.28 29.03
CA ALA A 437 29.18 -30.20 28.04
C ALA A 437 30.55 -29.91 27.39
N GLU A 438 30.53 -29.56 26.11
CA GLU A 438 31.73 -29.13 25.38
C GLU A 438 32.05 -27.67 25.70
N ILE A 439 33.06 -27.45 26.54
CA ILE A 439 33.39 -26.12 27.13
C ILE A 439 33.59 -25.04 26.06
N GLU A 440 34.23 -25.36 24.94
CA GLU A 440 34.50 -24.39 23.87
C GLU A 440 33.22 -23.99 23.12
N ALA A 441 32.34 -24.95 22.84
CA ALA A 441 31.04 -24.68 22.23
C ALA A 441 30.15 -23.83 23.17
N VAL A 442 30.17 -24.11 24.47
CA VAL A 442 29.45 -23.30 25.48
C VAL A 442 30.04 -21.89 25.55
N ARG A 443 31.37 -21.76 25.58
CA ARG A 443 32.06 -20.45 25.59
C ARG A 443 31.66 -19.59 24.40
N GLN A 444 31.69 -20.13 23.19
CA GLN A 444 31.29 -19.42 21.98
C GLN A 444 29.81 -19.06 21.99
N GLY A 445 28.95 -19.97 22.45
CA GLY A 445 27.53 -19.71 22.60
C GLY A 445 27.23 -18.56 23.58
N VAL A 446 27.93 -18.52 24.73
CA VAL A 446 27.80 -17.44 25.71
C VAL A 446 28.34 -16.12 25.17
N ASP A 447 29.51 -16.10 24.52
CA ASP A 447 30.03 -14.88 23.89
C ASP A 447 29.03 -14.30 22.87
N GLN A 448 28.49 -15.15 21.99
CA GLN A 448 27.51 -14.74 21.01
C GLN A 448 26.20 -14.25 21.66
N ALA A 449 25.71 -14.92 22.70
CA ALA A 449 24.48 -14.54 23.39
C ALA A 449 24.61 -13.19 24.10
N VAL A 450 25.72 -12.97 24.80
CA VAL A 450 25.99 -11.70 25.49
C VAL A 450 26.18 -10.58 24.47
N ARG A 451 26.95 -10.79 23.40
CA ARG A 451 27.10 -9.80 22.32
C ARG A 451 25.78 -9.48 21.63
N LYS A 452 24.91 -10.47 21.44
CA LYS A 452 23.57 -10.28 20.90
C LYS A 452 22.70 -9.43 21.82
N TYR A 453 22.80 -9.61 23.14
CA TYR A 453 22.13 -8.75 24.10
C TYR A 453 22.58 -7.29 23.94
N PHE A 454 23.89 -7.00 23.90
CA PHE A 454 24.40 -5.64 23.67
C PHE A 454 23.98 -5.07 22.31
N ALA A 455 23.94 -5.89 21.26
CA ALA A 455 23.46 -5.46 19.94
C ALA A 455 21.97 -5.07 19.95
N SER A 456 21.15 -5.72 20.79
CA SER A 456 19.72 -5.43 20.94
C SER A 456 19.39 -4.18 21.77
N LEU A 457 20.36 -3.60 22.47
CA LEU A 457 20.15 -2.38 23.25
C LEU A 457 19.85 -1.18 22.34
N GLU A 458 18.86 -0.40 22.73
CA GLU A 458 18.52 0.87 22.12
C GLU A 458 19.37 2.02 22.71
N ILE A 459 19.29 3.20 22.11
CA ILE A 459 20.05 4.36 22.58
C ILE A 459 19.42 4.83 23.91
N GLY A 460 20.23 4.95 24.95
CA GLY A 460 19.77 5.28 26.31
C GLY A 460 19.29 4.11 27.15
N ASP A 461 19.36 2.87 26.65
CA ASP A 461 19.06 1.69 27.47
C ASP A 461 20.12 1.44 28.53
N ASP A 462 19.68 1.28 29.77
CA ASP A 462 20.52 0.84 30.88
C ASP A 462 21.03 -0.59 30.65
N VAL A 463 22.29 -0.85 31.02
CA VAL A 463 22.88 -2.18 30.96
C VAL A 463 22.65 -2.90 32.28
N ILE A 464 21.88 -3.99 32.23
CA ILE A 464 21.37 -4.68 33.40
C ILE A 464 22.07 -6.03 33.56
N ILE A 465 22.72 -6.25 34.71
CA ILE A 465 23.47 -7.49 35.00
C ILE A 465 22.58 -8.73 34.91
N SER A 466 21.35 -8.67 35.42
CA SER A 466 20.42 -9.81 35.37
C SER A 466 20.06 -10.24 33.94
N ARG A 467 20.04 -9.30 32.98
CA ARG A 467 19.82 -9.61 31.55
C ARG A 467 21.04 -10.26 30.91
N ILE A 468 22.24 -9.88 31.32
CA ILE A 468 23.49 -10.55 30.91
C ILE A 468 23.51 -11.99 31.43
N ILE A 469 23.13 -12.20 32.70
CA ILE A 469 23.00 -13.53 33.30
C ILE A 469 21.96 -14.36 32.54
N GLU A 470 20.78 -13.79 32.27
CA GLU A 470 19.72 -14.45 31.49
C GLU A 470 20.21 -14.88 30.10
N ALA A 471 20.89 -14.00 29.38
CA ALA A 471 21.46 -14.29 28.06
C ALA A 471 22.46 -15.45 28.13
N ALA A 472 23.36 -15.46 29.13
CA ALA A 472 24.34 -16.52 29.30
C ALA A 472 23.71 -17.86 29.72
N VAL A 473 22.76 -17.86 30.69
CA VAL A 473 22.07 -19.06 31.19
C VAL A 473 21.19 -19.70 30.10
N SER A 474 20.69 -18.91 29.14
CA SER A 474 19.90 -19.44 28.02
C SER A 474 20.68 -20.34 27.06
N VAL A 475 22.01 -20.37 27.15
CA VAL A 475 22.87 -21.21 26.30
C VAL A 475 22.88 -22.65 26.80
N SER A 476 22.59 -23.59 25.89
CA SER A 476 22.62 -25.02 26.21
C SER A 476 23.99 -25.46 26.72
N GLY A 477 24.01 -26.18 27.84
CA GLY A 477 25.25 -26.61 28.49
C GLY A 477 25.75 -25.67 29.61
N VAL A 478 25.10 -24.53 29.83
CA VAL A 478 25.32 -23.69 31.02
C VAL A 478 24.45 -24.19 32.18
N LYS A 479 25.06 -24.37 33.35
CA LYS A 479 24.41 -24.80 34.59
C LYS A 479 24.15 -23.63 35.52
N ASP A 480 25.11 -22.72 35.67
CA ASP A 480 25.02 -21.56 36.56
C ASP A 480 25.96 -20.45 36.05
N VAL A 481 25.67 -19.19 36.41
CA VAL A 481 26.52 -18.02 36.10
C VAL A 481 26.69 -17.19 37.36
N ARG A 482 27.93 -16.92 37.74
CA ARG A 482 28.30 -16.18 38.96
C ARG A 482 29.29 -15.06 38.65
N GLU A 483 29.53 -14.22 39.65
CA GLU A 483 30.57 -13.19 39.65
C GLU A 483 30.53 -12.27 38.41
N VAL A 484 29.31 -11.88 38.01
CA VAL A 484 29.14 -10.97 36.87
C VAL A 484 29.46 -9.54 37.28
N THR A 485 30.42 -8.93 36.59
CA THR A 485 30.77 -7.52 36.77
C THR A 485 30.81 -6.78 35.45
N ILE A 486 30.50 -5.48 35.51
CA ILE A 486 30.64 -4.53 34.42
C ILE A 486 31.63 -3.47 34.89
N ASN A 487 32.72 -3.26 34.15
CA ASN A 487 33.83 -2.38 34.53
C ASN A 487 34.32 -2.63 35.96
N ASP A 488 34.52 -3.91 36.30
CA ASP A 488 34.94 -4.41 37.63
C ASP A 488 33.95 -4.17 38.79
N LYS A 489 32.70 -3.78 38.51
CA LYS A 489 31.66 -3.60 39.53
C LYS A 489 30.45 -4.51 39.32
N ALA A 490 29.87 -5.00 40.40
CA ALA A 490 28.63 -5.79 40.40
C ALA A 490 27.38 -4.89 40.49
N GLU A 491 27.30 -3.84 39.67
CA GLU A 491 26.15 -2.92 39.60
C GLU A 491 25.69 -2.68 38.15
N ASN A 492 24.39 -2.41 37.97
CA ASN A 492 23.86 -2.02 36.66
C ASN A 492 24.46 -0.67 36.23
N VAL A 493 24.67 -0.49 34.93
CA VAL A 493 25.22 0.75 34.38
C VAL A 493 24.08 1.56 33.77
N ARG A 494 23.90 2.79 34.25
CA ARG A 494 22.96 3.73 33.65
C ARG A 494 23.56 4.38 32.42
N ILE A 495 22.83 4.40 31.32
CA ILE A 495 23.26 4.99 30.05
C ILE A 495 22.47 6.27 29.79
N LYS A 496 23.13 7.33 29.31
CA LYS A 496 22.42 8.58 28.98
C LYS A 496 21.66 8.46 27.67
N ARG A 497 20.68 9.35 27.46
CA ARG A 497 19.80 9.37 26.28
C ARG A 497 20.52 9.59 24.94
N ASP A 498 21.78 10.00 24.95
CA ASP A 498 22.65 10.19 23.78
C ASP A 498 23.76 9.14 23.66
N GLU A 499 23.80 8.18 24.59
CA GLU A 499 24.83 7.15 24.69
C GLU A 499 24.23 5.77 24.36
N LYS A 500 25.08 4.84 23.92
CA LYS A 500 24.72 3.42 23.75
C LYS A 500 25.80 2.55 24.40
N GLY A 501 25.38 1.62 25.25
CA GLY A 501 26.28 0.65 25.87
C GLY A 501 26.83 -0.32 24.81
N ASP A 502 28.14 -0.48 24.77
CA ASP A 502 28.83 -1.37 23.84
C ASP A 502 29.77 -2.31 24.60
N CYS A 503 29.76 -3.59 24.25
CA CYS A 503 30.60 -4.60 24.90
C CYS A 503 32.01 -4.54 24.30
N ARG A 504 32.90 -3.79 24.95
CA ARG A 504 34.29 -3.64 24.53
C ARG A 504 35.09 -4.92 24.77
N LEU A 505 35.04 -5.43 26.00
CA LEU A 505 35.74 -6.64 26.40
C LEU A 505 34.75 -7.60 27.08
N LEU A 506 34.82 -8.88 26.74
CA LEU A 506 34.06 -9.94 27.39
C LEU A 506 35.03 -11.00 27.90
N GLU A 507 35.18 -11.08 29.22
CA GLU A 507 36.01 -12.07 29.91
C GLU A 507 35.15 -13.21 30.45
N LEU A 508 35.27 -14.38 29.83
CA LEU A 508 34.55 -15.60 30.23
C LEU A 508 35.47 -16.55 30.98
N PHE A 509 35.17 -16.78 32.25
CA PHE A 509 35.84 -17.79 33.08
C PHE A 509 34.97 -19.04 33.14
N MET A 510 35.48 -20.18 32.69
CA MET A 510 34.72 -21.44 32.60
C MET A 510 35.12 -22.38 33.72
N GLU A 511 34.14 -22.93 34.45
CA GLU A 511 34.32 -23.99 35.44
C GLU A 511 33.37 -25.17 35.13
N ALA A 512 33.81 -26.40 35.39
CA ALA A 512 33.08 -27.63 35.08
C ALA A 512 32.33 -28.20 36.29
#